data_AF-A0A1H1N545-F1
#
_entry.id   AF-A0A1H1N545-F1
#
_cell.length_a   1.000
_cell.length_b   1.000
_cell.length_c   1.000
_cell.angle_alpha   90.00
_cell.angle_beta   90.00
_cell.angle_gamma   90.00
#
_symmetry.space_group_name_H-M   'P 1'
#
loop_
_entity.id
_entity.type
_entity.pdbx_description
1 polymer ?
#
loop_
_entity_poly.entity_id
_entity_poly.type
_entity_poly.pdbx_seq_one_letter_code
_entity_poly.pdbx_strand_id
1 'polypeptide(L)'
;MPEARQREPRLVRWMKRLESARLLDPVVDRFSRLTRPLTTNATARALLRGRWLGHAVHPVLTDLPLGAWASAGVLDLVGGRDARPAAQRLVGLGIVMAAPTIVTGWAEWAAADRPAQRVGVVHAVSNSAALGLYTLSWLARRRGGHKTGMLLGLAAGAAAGTGGYLGSHLTEVRQVASYHPAFDTGESRGLDAEERRGNPAPPQAPRAEFHVSVENEIWKVERYGHDSSEHSTQRAAIAAAREQAAAARPSRVVVHGADGFARDEVSYDVDVTPDGSART
;
A
#
# COMPACT_ATOMS: atom_id res chain seq x y z
N MET A 1 -23.98 -7.16 30.46
CA MET A 1 -23.93 -8.08 29.31
C MET A 1 -22.48 -8.12 28.84
N PRO A 2 -21.74 -9.23 28.94
CA PRO A 2 -20.37 -9.29 28.45
C PRO A 2 -20.42 -9.29 26.92
N GLU A 3 -19.78 -8.32 26.27
CA GLU A 3 -19.57 -8.32 24.83
C GLU A 3 -18.96 -9.66 24.41
N ALA A 4 -19.70 -10.43 23.61
CA ALA A 4 -19.16 -11.63 22.98
C ALA A 4 -17.95 -11.20 22.15
N ARG A 5 -16.74 -11.58 22.58
CA ARG A 5 -15.51 -11.46 21.76
C ARG A 5 -15.78 -12.14 20.42
N GLN A 6 -16.17 -11.35 19.41
CA GLN A 6 -16.44 -11.87 18.08
C GLN A 6 -15.11 -12.43 17.55
N ARG A 7 -15.05 -13.76 17.37
CA ARG A 7 -13.84 -14.41 16.86
C ARG A 7 -13.57 -13.88 15.47
N GLU A 8 -12.39 -13.27 15.28
CA GLU A 8 -11.98 -12.75 13.98
C GLU A 8 -12.05 -13.84 12.89
N PRO A 9 -12.64 -13.53 11.72
CA PRO A 9 -12.66 -14.44 10.58
C PRO A 9 -11.27 -14.94 10.23
N ARG A 10 -11.17 -16.17 9.71
CA ARG A 10 -9.87 -16.80 9.41
C ARG A 10 -9.02 -15.93 8.46
N LEU A 11 -9.62 -15.35 7.44
CA LEU A 11 -8.93 -14.49 6.47
C LEU A 11 -8.35 -13.23 7.11
N VAL A 12 -9.09 -12.58 8.02
CA VAL A 12 -8.59 -11.40 8.77
C VAL A 12 -7.35 -11.77 9.58
N ARG A 13 -7.37 -12.91 10.28
CA ARG A 13 -6.20 -13.39 11.02
C ARG A 13 -5.01 -13.70 10.10
N TRP A 14 -5.26 -14.24 8.92
CA TRP A 14 -4.21 -14.47 7.93
C TRP A 14 -3.59 -13.17 7.43
N MET A 15 -4.41 -12.16 7.13
CA MET A 15 -3.91 -10.85 6.68
C MET A 15 -3.11 -10.14 7.76
N LYS A 16 -3.59 -10.11 9.01
CA LYS A 16 -2.83 -9.58 10.15
C LYS A 16 -1.48 -10.29 10.33
N ARG A 17 -1.45 -11.62 10.19
CA ARG A 17 -0.20 -12.39 10.25
C ARG A 17 0.74 -12.00 9.11
N LEU A 18 0.23 -11.86 7.89
CA LEU A 18 1.03 -11.47 6.72
C LEU A 18 1.61 -10.05 6.86
N GLU A 19 0.80 -9.08 7.31
CA GLU A 19 1.22 -7.71 7.60
C GLU A 19 2.32 -7.65 8.68
N SER A 20 2.26 -8.55 9.67
CA SER A 20 3.24 -8.65 10.75
C SER A 20 4.46 -9.52 10.43
N ALA A 21 4.52 -10.14 9.23
CA ALA A 21 5.53 -11.14 8.88
C ALA A 21 6.89 -10.51 8.57
N ARG A 22 7.65 -10.15 9.63
CA ARG A 22 9.01 -9.58 9.53
C ARG A 22 10.00 -10.45 8.76
N LEU A 23 9.73 -11.75 8.63
CA LEU A 23 10.52 -12.66 7.78
C LEU A 23 10.53 -12.25 6.29
N LEU A 24 9.56 -11.44 5.86
CA LEU A 24 9.51 -10.91 4.50
C LEU A 24 10.36 -9.64 4.32
N ASP A 25 10.84 -9.02 5.40
CA ASP A 25 11.58 -7.75 5.34
C ASP A 25 12.84 -7.83 4.45
N PRO A 26 13.65 -8.90 4.46
CA PRO A 26 14.78 -9.03 3.52
C PRO A 26 14.36 -9.05 2.05
N VAL A 27 13.19 -9.64 1.76
CA VAL A 27 12.64 -9.68 0.39
C VAL A 27 12.11 -8.31 0.00
N VAL A 28 11.41 -7.63 0.92
CA VAL A 28 10.97 -6.24 0.75
C VAL A 28 12.19 -5.37 0.44
N ASP A 29 13.25 -5.43 1.24
CA ASP A 29 14.46 -4.62 1.03
C ASP A 29 15.11 -4.87 -0.33
N ARG A 30 15.15 -6.13 -0.78
CA ARG A 30 15.66 -6.47 -2.11
C ARG A 30 14.80 -5.86 -3.21
N PHE A 31 13.47 -5.96 -3.10
CA PHE A 31 12.55 -5.37 -4.06
C PHE A 31 12.63 -3.84 -4.06
N SER A 32 12.73 -3.20 -2.89
CA SER A 32 12.87 -1.75 -2.77
C SER A 32 14.13 -1.23 -3.48
N ARG A 33 15.22 -2.00 -3.48
CA ARG A 33 16.43 -1.64 -4.27
C ARG A 33 16.16 -1.66 -5.77
N LEU A 34 15.37 -2.63 -6.25
CA LEU A 34 15.03 -2.77 -7.67
C LEU A 34 14.06 -1.70 -8.15
N THR A 35 13.12 -1.27 -7.29
CA THR A 35 12.14 -0.23 -7.63
C THR A 35 12.66 1.18 -7.42
N ARG A 36 13.78 1.36 -6.69
CA ARG A 36 14.38 2.67 -6.39
C ARG A 36 14.52 3.59 -7.62
N PRO A 37 15.03 3.13 -8.78
CA PRO A 37 15.17 4.00 -9.96
C PRO A 37 13.85 4.57 -10.48
N LEU A 38 12.73 3.84 -10.31
CA LEU A 38 11.40 4.30 -10.71
C LEU A 38 10.86 5.40 -9.79
N THR A 39 11.40 5.49 -8.57
CA THR A 39 10.97 6.44 -7.55
C THR A 39 11.88 7.64 -7.40
N THR A 40 13.13 7.59 -7.85
CA THR A 40 14.07 8.72 -7.70
C THR A 40 13.72 9.90 -8.61
N ASN A 41 13.20 9.65 -9.81
CA ASN A 41 12.75 10.71 -10.70
C ASN A 41 11.34 11.19 -10.29
N ALA A 42 11.24 12.45 -9.83
CA ALA A 42 9.99 13.03 -9.36
C ALA A 42 8.88 13.05 -10.44
N THR A 43 9.22 13.36 -11.69
CA THR A 43 8.28 13.39 -12.81
C THR A 43 7.77 11.99 -13.14
N ALA A 44 8.67 11.01 -13.28
CA ALA A 44 8.27 9.62 -13.55
C ALA A 44 7.39 9.07 -12.42
N ARG A 45 7.77 9.31 -11.17
CA ARG A 45 6.98 8.92 -9.99
C ARG A 45 5.60 9.57 -9.99
N ALA A 46 5.49 10.87 -10.27
CA ALA A 46 4.20 11.56 -10.32
C ALA A 46 3.30 11.04 -11.46
N LEU A 47 3.89 10.70 -12.60
CA LEU A 47 3.17 10.11 -13.74
C LEU A 47 2.66 8.70 -13.42
N LEU A 48 3.53 7.83 -12.90
CA LEU A 48 3.22 6.43 -12.58
C LEU A 48 2.22 6.29 -11.43
N ARG A 49 2.25 7.24 -10.48
CA ARG A 49 1.31 7.32 -9.36
C ARG A 49 0.02 8.07 -9.69
N GLY A 50 -0.14 8.54 -10.93
CA GLY A 50 -1.42 9.07 -11.42
C GLY A 50 -1.79 10.47 -10.97
N ARG A 51 -0.79 11.33 -10.66
CA ARG A 51 -1.06 12.73 -10.30
C ARG A 51 -1.88 13.47 -11.38
N TRP A 52 -1.64 13.15 -12.65
CA TRP A 52 -2.37 13.71 -13.79
C TRP A 52 -3.78 13.12 -13.96
N LEU A 53 -4.00 11.90 -13.47
CA LEU A 53 -5.27 11.18 -13.55
C LEU A 53 -6.22 11.58 -12.40
N GLY A 54 -5.66 12.03 -11.28
CA GLY A 54 -6.41 12.33 -10.06
C GLY A 54 -6.35 11.22 -9.02
N HIS A 55 -6.00 10.00 -9.43
CA HIS A 55 -5.90 8.81 -8.59
C HIS A 55 -4.91 7.80 -9.16
N ALA A 56 -4.65 6.73 -8.41
CA ALA A 56 -3.69 5.70 -8.76
C ALA A 56 -3.97 5.10 -10.16
N VAL A 57 -2.92 4.98 -10.96
CA VAL A 57 -2.97 4.37 -12.31
C VAL A 57 -3.03 2.85 -12.22
N HIS A 58 -2.35 2.27 -11.23
CA HIS A 58 -2.19 0.82 -11.14
C HIS A 58 -3.55 0.08 -11.08
N PRO A 59 -4.51 0.42 -10.20
CA PRO A 59 -5.81 -0.24 -10.18
C PRO A 59 -6.53 -0.20 -11.54
N VAL A 60 -6.55 0.95 -12.21
CA VAL A 60 -7.15 1.08 -13.55
C VAL A 60 -6.46 0.18 -14.57
N LEU A 61 -5.14 0.13 -14.55
CA LEU A 61 -4.40 -0.72 -15.49
C LEU A 61 -4.62 -2.20 -15.24
N THR A 62 -4.92 -2.62 -14.00
CA THR A 62 -5.20 -4.04 -13.70
C THR A 62 -6.45 -4.58 -14.40
N ASP A 63 -7.40 -3.73 -14.76
CA ASP A 63 -8.61 -4.12 -15.49
C ASP A 63 -8.29 -4.66 -16.89
N LEU A 64 -7.22 -4.17 -17.53
CA LEU A 64 -6.82 -4.57 -18.87
C LEU A 64 -6.35 -6.03 -18.94
N PRO A 65 -5.33 -6.48 -18.18
CA PRO A 65 -4.92 -7.87 -18.18
C PRO A 65 -6.01 -8.78 -17.61
N LEU A 66 -6.71 -8.38 -16.54
CA LEU A 66 -7.78 -9.20 -15.95
C LEU A 66 -8.94 -9.39 -16.90
N GLY A 67 -9.43 -8.33 -17.55
CA GLY A 67 -10.50 -8.39 -18.53
C GLY A 67 -10.13 -9.25 -19.74
N ALA A 68 -8.90 -9.10 -20.25
CA ALA A 68 -8.42 -9.92 -21.36
C ALA A 68 -8.35 -11.41 -20.98
N TRP A 69 -7.77 -11.73 -19.83
CA TRP A 69 -7.62 -13.10 -19.36
C TRP A 69 -8.94 -13.76 -18.95
N ALA A 70 -9.85 -13.03 -18.30
CA ALA A 70 -11.18 -13.50 -17.99
C ALA A 70 -11.96 -13.80 -19.27
N SER A 71 -11.91 -12.90 -20.26
CA SER A 71 -12.53 -13.10 -21.57
C SER A 71 -11.97 -14.33 -22.29
N ALA A 72 -10.65 -14.53 -22.25
CA ALA A 72 -10.03 -15.73 -22.81
C ALA A 72 -10.53 -17.01 -22.12
N GLY A 73 -10.66 -17.00 -20.79
CA GLY A 73 -11.20 -18.13 -20.02
C GLY A 73 -12.65 -18.45 -20.38
N VAL A 74 -13.50 -17.43 -20.57
CA VAL A 74 -14.87 -17.62 -21.05
C VAL A 74 -14.87 -18.26 -22.44
N LEU A 75 -14.08 -17.72 -23.39
CA LEU A 75 -13.99 -18.28 -24.73
C LEU A 75 -13.47 -19.73 -24.74
N ASP A 76 -12.54 -20.07 -23.85
CA ASP A 76 -12.05 -21.44 -23.70
C ASP A 76 -13.14 -22.42 -23.24
N LEU A 77 -14.04 -21.95 -22.37
CA LEU A 77 -15.09 -22.79 -21.77
C LEU A 77 -16.31 -22.94 -22.68
N VAL A 78 -16.74 -21.86 -23.34
CA VAL A 78 -18.02 -21.84 -24.08
C VAL A 78 -17.90 -21.52 -25.57
N GLY A 79 -16.75 -21.03 -26.03
CA GLY A 79 -16.57 -20.49 -27.39
C GLY A 79 -16.25 -21.53 -28.48
N GLY A 80 -16.02 -22.80 -28.12
CA GLY A 80 -15.76 -23.86 -29.08
C GLY A 80 -14.44 -23.71 -29.85
N ARG A 81 -14.34 -24.35 -31.03
CA ARG A 81 -13.09 -24.36 -31.83
C ARG A 81 -12.83 -23.03 -32.53
N ASP A 82 -13.89 -22.31 -32.89
CA ASP A 82 -13.78 -21.08 -33.68
C ASP A 82 -13.30 -19.89 -32.82
N ALA A 83 -13.55 -19.92 -31.51
CA ALA A 83 -13.07 -18.90 -30.57
C ALA A 83 -11.59 -19.03 -30.18
N ARG A 84 -10.93 -20.15 -30.52
CA ARG A 84 -9.55 -20.44 -30.09
C ARG A 84 -8.53 -19.36 -30.48
N PRO A 85 -8.56 -18.79 -31.70
CA PRO A 85 -7.65 -17.71 -32.07
C PRO A 85 -7.88 -16.44 -31.24
N ALA A 86 -9.12 -16.11 -30.92
CA ALA A 86 -9.47 -14.96 -30.08
C ALA A 86 -8.99 -15.17 -28.64
N ALA A 87 -9.24 -16.33 -28.04
CA ALA A 87 -8.74 -16.67 -26.71
C ALA A 87 -7.21 -16.55 -26.64
N GLN A 88 -6.48 -17.06 -27.64
CA GLN A 88 -5.02 -16.93 -27.70
C GLN A 88 -4.56 -15.46 -27.79
N ARG A 89 -5.23 -14.64 -28.60
CA ARG A 89 -4.91 -13.21 -28.73
C ARG A 89 -5.15 -12.46 -27.43
N LEU A 90 -6.25 -12.74 -26.74
CA LEU A 90 -6.57 -12.14 -25.44
C LEU A 90 -5.57 -12.53 -24.35
N VAL A 91 -5.14 -13.80 -24.30
CA VAL A 91 -4.03 -14.19 -23.41
C VAL A 91 -2.77 -13.37 -23.69
N GLY A 92 -2.40 -13.25 -24.97
CA GLY A 92 -1.26 -12.44 -25.40
C GLY A 92 -1.39 -10.96 -25.05
N LEU A 93 -2.58 -10.38 -25.26
CA LEU A 93 -2.88 -8.99 -24.91
C LEU A 93 -2.71 -8.75 -23.41
N GLY A 94 -3.23 -9.65 -22.57
CA GLY A 94 -3.05 -9.53 -21.12
C GLY A 94 -1.58 -9.61 -20.69
N ILE A 95 -0.76 -10.44 -21.34
CA ILE A 95 0.69 -10.48 -21.09
C ILE A 95 1.35 -9.14 -21.43
N VAL A 96 0.99 -8.52 -22.57
CA VAL A 96 1.52 -7.20 -22.96
C VAL A 96 1.09 -6.13 -21.97
N MET A 97 -0.19 -6.12 -21.57
CA MET A 97 -0.74 -5.14 -20.64
C MET A 97 -0.25 -5.32 -19.20
N ALA A 98 0.24 -6.50 -18.84
CA ALA A 98 0.87 -6.73 -17.54
C ALA A 98 2.12 -5.85 -17.34
N ALA A 99 2.88 -5.54 -18.39
CA ALA A 99 4.10 -4.75 -18.27
C ALA A 99 3.88 -3.33 -17.68
N PRO A 100 3.03 -2.46 -18.27
CA PRO A 100 2.75 -1.14 -17.68
C PRO A 100 2.03 -1.25 -16.32
N THR A 101 1.23 -2.29 -16.12
CA THR A 101 0.55 -2.57 -14.85
C THR A 101 1.57 -2.85 -13.72
N ILE A 102 2.60 -3.65 -13.98
CA ILE A 102 3.66 -3.96 -13.02
C ILE A 102 4.44 -2.70 -12.66
N VAL A 103 4.82 -1.89 -13.66
CA VAL A 103 5.63 -0.69 -13.44
C VAL A 103 4.90 0.32 -12.55
N THR A 104 3.61 0.55 -12.81
CA THR A 104 2.79 1.45 -11.97
C THR A 104 2.58 0.88 -10.57
N GLY A 105 2.37 -0.43 -10.43
CA GLY A 105 2.24 -1.10 -9.13
C GLY A 105 3.52 -0.99 -8.27
N TRP A 106 4.69 -1.10 -8.89
CA TRP A 106 5.97 -0.88 -8.20
C TRP A 106 6.13 0.55 -7.68
N ALA A 107 5.64 1.55 -8.41
CA ALA A 107 5.68 2.95 -7.98
C ALA A 107 4.79 3.22 -6.77
N GLU A 108 3.58 2.63 -6.73
CA GLU A 108 2.69 2.69 -5.56
C GLU A 108 3.29 1.95 -4.35
N TRP A 109 3.73 0.70 -4.56
CA TRP A 109 4.27 -0.16 -3.51
C TRP A 109 5.51 0.44 -2.83
N ALA A 110 6.38 1.09 -3.58
CA ALA A 110 7.60 1.69 -3.04
C ALA A 110 7.33 2.85 -2.06
N ALA A 111 6.16 3.48 -2.13
CA ALA A 111 5.73 4.54 -1.20
C ALA A 111 4.90 4.01 -0.02
N ALA A 112 4.51 2.73 -0.04
CA ALA A 112 3.69 2.13 1.00
C ALA A 112 4.49 1.88 2.29
N ASP A 113 3.77 1.77 3.42
CA ASP A 113 4.37 1.42 4.70
C ASP A 113 4.79 -0.06 4.77
N ARG A 114 5.59 -0.43 5.78
CA ARG A 114 6.16 -1.78 5.88
C ARG A 114 5.12 -2.91 5.90
N PRO A 115 4.02 -2.84 6.68
CA PRO A 115 2.98 -3.85 6.63
C PRO A 115 2.38 -4.03 5.23
N ALA A 116 2.06 -2.93 4.54
CA ALA A 116 1.57 -2.98 3.18
C ALA A 116 2.62 -3.53 2.20
N GLN A 117 3.90 -3.18 2.38
CA GLN A 117 4.97 -3.70 1.53
C GLN A 117 5.13 -5.22 1.61
N ARG A 118 4.97 -5.81 2.81
CA ARG A 118 4.99 -7.27 3.00
C ARG A 118 3.87 -7.97 2.25
N VAL A 119 2.65 -7.43 2.35
CA VAL A 119 1.50 -7.92 1.55
C VAL A 119 1.78 -7.75 0.06
N GLY A 120 2.33 -6.60 -0.34
CA GLY A 120 2.69 -6.29 -1.71
C GLY A 120 3.72 -7.24 -2.34
N VAL A 121 4.69 -7.74 -1.57
CA VAL A 121 5.62 -8.78 -2.06
C VAL A 121 4.88 -10.08 -2.38
N VAL A 122 3.97 -10.53 -1.50
CA VAL A 122 3.19 -11.76 -1.75
C VAL A 122 2.23 -11.57 -2.92
N HIS A 123 1.60 -10.40 -3.03
CA HIS A 123 0.80 -10.01 -4.18
C HIS A 123 1.63 -10.08 -5.48
N ALA A 124 2.83 -9.50 -5.49
CA ALA A 124 3.72 -9.51 -6.66
C ALA A 124 4.15 -10.93 -7.04
N VAL A 125 4.44 -11.80 -6.06
CA VAL A 125 4.77 -13.22 -6.29
C VAL A 125 3.59 -13.97 -6.89
N SER A 126 2.38 -13.80 -6.35
CA SER A 126 1.16 -14.44 -6.86
C SER A 126 0.90 -14.05 -8.32
N ASN A 127 1.02 -12.76 -8.64
CA ASN A 127 0.83 -12.26 -10.00
C ASN A 127 1.98 -12.63 -10.94
N SER A 128 3.22 -12.76 -10.44
CA SER A 128 4.34 -13.28 -11.24
C SER A 128 4.11 -14.73 -11.65
N ALA A 129 3.60 -15.56 -10.73
CA ALA A 129 3.20 -16.92 -11.03
C ALA A 129 2.07 -16.98 -12.07
N ALA A 130 1.04 -16.13 -11.92
CA ALA A 130 -0.03 -16.00 -12.90
C ALA A 130 0.49 -15.60 -14.29
N LEU A 131 1.34 -14.58 -14.38
CA LEU A 131 1.93 -14.12 -15.64
C LEU A 131 2.80 -15.20 -16.29
N GLY A 132 3.59 -15.94 -15.51
CA GLY A 132 4.36 -17.09 -15.99
C GLY A 132 3.47 -18.19 -16.56
N LEU A 133 2.39 -18.55 -15.85
CA LEU A 133 1.43 -19.56 -16.31
C LEU A 133 0.65 -19.10 -17.55
N TYR A 134 0.25 -17.82 -17.65
CA TYR A 134 -0.35 -17.26 -18.86
C TYR A 134 0.63 -17.25 -20.03
N THR A 135 1.92 -17.00 -19.78
CA THR A 135 2.96 -17.06 -20.81
C THR A 135 3.11 -18.48 -21.34
N LEU A 136 3.17 -19.48 -20.45
CA LEU A 136 3.18 -20.90 -20.82
C LEU A 136 1.88 -21.31 -21.54
N SER A 137 0.72 -20.80 -21.10
CA SER A 137 -0.57 -20.97 -21.76
C SER A 137 -0.51 -20.47 -23.20
N TRP A 138 -0.02 -19.25 -23.41
CA TRP A 138 0.10 -18.64 -24.73
C TRP A 138 1.04 -19.43 -25.64
N LEU A 139 2.20 -19.85 -25.14
CA LEU A 139 3.17 -20.67 -25.88
C LEU A 139 2.58 -22.04 -26.26
N ALA A 140 1.85 -22.69 -25.35
CA ALA A 140 1.17 -23.95 -25.64
C ALA A 140 0.13 -23.79 -26.76
N ARG A 141 -0.68 -22.72 -26.72
CA ARG A 141 -1.66 -22.41 -27.78
C ARG A 141 -0.99 -22.15 -29.12
N ARG A 142 0.11 -21.39 -29.14
CA ARG A 142 0.92 -21.12 -30.34
C ARG A 142 1.47 -22.39 -30.99
N ARG A 143 1.72 -23.44 -30.20
CA ARG A 143 2.17 -24.76 -30.67
C ARG A 143 1.02 -25.73 -31.01
N GLY A 144 -0.22 -25.25 -31.05
CA GLY A 144 -1.42 -26.07 -31.32
C GLY A 144 -1.99 -26.82 -30.11
N GLY A 145 -1.31 -26.77 -28.96
CA GLY A 145 -1.71 -27.41 -27.70
C GLY A 145 -2.80 -26.64 -26.95
N HIS A 146 -3.97 -26.45 -27.57
CA HIS A 146 -5.01 -25.57 -27.03
C HIS A 146 -5.58 -26.04 -25.68
N LYS A 147 -5.80 -27.35 -25.48
CA LYS A 147 -6.28 -27.89 -24.20
C LYS A 147 -5.28 -27.61 -23.06
N THR A 148 -4.00 -27.88 -23.29
CA THR A 148 -2.93 -27.56 -22.33
C THR A 148 -2.88 -26.06 -22.05
N GLY A 149 -3.01 -25.23 -23.09
CA GLY A 149 -3.11 -23.78 -22.96
C GLY A 149 -4.26 -23.34 -22.06
N MET A 150 -5.45 -23.89 -22.27
CA MET A 150 -6.63 -23.63 -21.44
C MET A 150 -6.38 -24.00 -19.97
N LEU A 151 -5.89 -25.21 -19.69
CA LEU A 151 -5.63 -25.66 -18.32
C LEU A 151 -4.59 -24.77 -17.60
N LEU A 152 -3.52 -24.40 -18.30
CA LEU A 152 -2.54 -23.44 -17.79
C LEU A 152 -3.16 -22.06 -17.54
N GLY A 153 -4.06 -21.61 -18.42
CA GLY A 153 -4.78 -20.34 -18.29
C GLY A 153 -5.75 -20.32 -17.11
N LEU A 154 -6.43 -21.43 -16.83
CA LEU A 154 -7.29 -21.57 -15.65
C LEU A 154 -6.48 -21.56 -14.35
N ALA A 155 -5.35 -22.29 -14.33
CA ALA A 155 -4.43 -22.25 -13.19
C ALA A 155 -3.83 -20.85 -12.98
N ALA A 156 -3.48 -20.16 -14.07
CA ALA A 156 -3.04 -18.77 -14.04
C ALA A 156 -4.12 -17.84 -13.47
N GLY A 157 -5.38 -18.02 -13.88
CA GLY A 157 -6.52 -17.26 -13.38
C GLY A 157 -6.74 -17.43 -11.87
N ALA A 158 -6.53 -18.64 -11.33
CA ALA A 158 -6.59 -18.87 -9.89
C ALA A 158 -5.47 -18.12 -9.12
N ALA A 159 -4.25 -18.12 -9.65
CA ALA A 159 -3.14 -17.35 -9.10
C ALA A 159 -3.37 -15.83 -9.19
N ALA A 160 -3.93 -15.36 -10.31
CA ALA A 160 -4.32 -13.97 -10.50
C ALA A 160 -5.44 -13.57 -9.53
N GLY A 161 -6.43 -14.43 -9.29
CA GLY A 161 -7.50 -14.17 -8.31
C GLY A 161 -6.97 -14.04 -6.87
N THR A 162 -6.00 -14.88 -6.49
CA THR A 162 -5.30 -14.73 -5.19
C THR A 162 -4.55 -13.40 -5.12
N GLY A 163 -3.87 -13.02 -6.21
CA GLY A 163 -3.23 -11.71 -6.33
C GLY A 163 -4.24 -10.56 -6.23
N GLY A 164 -5.40 -10.69 -6.88
CA GLY A 164 -6.49 -9.72 -6.85
C GLY A 164 -7.03 -9.50 -5.44
N TYR A 165 -7.25 -10.55 -4.65
CA TYR A 165 -7.63 -10.41 -3.24
C TYR A 165 -6.58 -9.65 -2.42
N LEU A 166 -5.30 -9.97 -2.60
CA LEU A 166 -4.22 -9.24 -1.92
C LEU A 166 -4.15 -7.77 -2.38
N GLY A 167 -4.42 -7.52 -3.66
CA GLY A 167 -4.47 -6.19 -4.25
C GLY A 167 -5.61 -5.36 -3.69
N SER A 168 -6.82 -5.93 -3.57
CA SER A 168 -7.94 -5.22 -2.95
C SER A 168 -7.71 -4.97 -1.47
N HIS A 169 -7.05 -5.86 -0.75
CA HIS A 169 -6.64 -5.59 0.63
C HIS A 169 -5.67 -4.40 0.70
N LEU A 170 -4.75 -4.28 -0.26
CA LEU A 170 -3.84 -3.13 -0.34
C LEU A 170 -4.58 -1.83 -0.61
N THR A 171 -5.52 -1.80 -1.56
CA THR A 171 -6.27 -0.58 -1.91
C THR A 171 -7.31 -0.22 -0.85
N GLU A 172 -8.17 -1.15 -0.46
CA GLU A 172 -9.34 -0.88 0.39
C GLU A 172 -8.99 -0.81 1.88
N VAL A 173 -8.13 -1.71 2.37
CA VAL A 173 -7.84 -1.80 3.82
C VAL A 173 -6.60 -1.00 4.18
N ARG A 174 -5.56 -1.06 3.35
CA ARG A 174 -4.28 -0.39 3.60
C ARG A 174 -4.14 0.95 2.90
N GLN A 175 -5.12 1.35 2.08
CA GLN A 175 -5.16 2.65 1.41
C GLN A 175 -3.90 2.91 0.55
N VAL A 176 -3.36 1.84 -0.06
CA VAL A 176 -2.25 1.90 -1.00
C VAL A 176 -2.80 2.27 -2.37
N ALA A 177 -3.24 3.52 -2.49
CA ALA A 177 -3.66 4.14 -3.73
C ALA A 177 -3.43 5.64 -3.64
N SER A 178 -2.52 6.16 -4.47
CA SER A 178 -2.28 7.59 -4.57
C SER A 178 -3.53 8.33 -5.06
N TYR A 179 -3.76 9.53 -4.54
CA TYR A 179 -4.82 10.43 -4.99
C TYR A 179 -4.30 11.87 -5.06
N HIS A 180 -4.98 12.70 -5.84
CA HIS A 180 -4.61 14.10 -5.99
C HIS A 180 -5.01 14.88 -4.73
N PRO A 181 -4.15 15.77 -4.18
CA PRO A 181 -4.44 16.52 -2.96
C PRO A 181 -5.72 17.36 -3.00
N ALA A 182 -6.22 17.71 -4.19
CA ALA A 182 -7.50 18.40 -4.34
C ALA A 182 -8.71 17.59 -3.85
N PHE A 183 -8.57 16.26 -3.73
CA PHE A 183 -9.59 15.38 -3.15
C PHE A 183 -9.38 15.13 -1.65
N ASP A 184 -8.38 15.76 -1.03
CA ASP A 184 -8.19 15.74 0.42
C ASP A 184 -9.22 16.68 1.07
N THR A 185 -10.49 16.25 1.08
CA THR A 185 -11.53 16.96 1.82
C THR A 185 -11.29 16.67 3.29
N GLY A 186 -10.86 17.67 4.06
CA GLY A 186 -10.73 17.58 5.51
C GLY A 186 -12.02 17.17 6.25
N GLU A 187 -13.14 17.00 5.52
CA GLU A 187 -14.40 16.42 5.97
C GLU A 187 -14.29 14.96 6.41
N SER A 188 -13.41 14.14 5.83
CA SER A 188 -13.17 12.76 6.29
C SER A 188 -12.68 12.73 7.74
N ARG A 189 -11.87 13.72 8.15
CA ARG A 189 -11.47 13.92 9.56
C ARG A 189 -12.61 14.43 10.44
N GLY A 190 -13.59 15.14 9.86
CA GLY A 190 -14.77 15.65 10.54
C GLY A 190 -15.81 14.57 10.84
N LEU A 191 -16.04 13.66 9.89
CA LEU A 191 -16.92 12.50 10.04
C LEU A 191 -16.36 11.49 11.04
N ASP A 192 -15.05 11.22 11.02
CA ASP A 192 -14.37 10.43 12.07
C ASP A 192 -14.53 11.06 13.46
N ALA A 193 -14.57 12.41 13.55
CA ALA A 193 -14.76 13.13 14.79
C ALA A 193 -16.24 13.16 15.25
N GLU A 194 -17.20 13.11 14.33
CA GLU A 194 -18.64 13.01 14.63
C GLU A 194 -19.08 11.59 14.96
N GLU A 195 -18.61 10.57 14.24
CA GLU A 195 -18.92 9.17 14.49
C GLU A 195 -18.32 8.68 15.82
N ARG A 196 -17.18 9.26 16.23
CA ARG A 196 -16.61 9.12 17.60
C ARG A 196 -17.46 9.75 18.71
N ARG A 197 -18.41 10.65 18.42
CA ARG A 197 -19.35 11.17 19.44
C ARG A 197 -20.45 10.17 19.79
N GLY A 198 -20.72 9.18 18.93
CA GLY A 198 -21.83 8.24 19.08
C GLY A 198 -21.56 7.03 19.99
N ASN A 199 -20.29 6.67 20.23
CA ASN A 199 -19.93 5.55 21.09
C ASN A 199 -18.57 5.83 21.76
N PRO A 200 -18.52 6.30 23.02
CA PRO A 200 -17.27 6.72 23.63
C PRO A 200 -16.44 5.51 24.07
N ALA A 201 -15.50 5.08 23.23
CA ALA A 201 -14.21 4.66 23.76
C ALA A 201 -13.58 5.91 24.41
N PRO A 202 -12.90 5.80 25.58
CA PRO A 202 -12.37 6.95 26.28
C PRO A 202 -11.49 7.78 25.34
N PRO A 203 -11.63 9.12 25.34
CA PRO A 203 -10.96 9.99 24.39
C PRO A 203 -9.44 9.82 24.52
N GLN A 204 -8.79 9.25 23.50
CA GLN A 204 -7.37 9.52 23.30
C GLN A 204 -7.31 10.97 22.80
N ALA A 205 -6.90 11.88 23.68
CA ALA A 205 -6.72 13.28 23.36
C ALA A 205 -5.86 13.44 22.09
N PRO A 206 -6.11 14.47 21.26
CA PRO A 206 -5.34 14.70 20.04
C PRO A 206 -3.85 14.78 20.39
N ARG A 207 -3.06 13.84 19.89
CA ARG A 207 -1.62 13.80 20.14
C ARG A 207 -0.97 14.98 19.42
N ALA A 208 -0.33 15.89 20.14
CA ALA A 208 0.46 16.95 19.51
C ALA A 208 1.64 16.29 18.76
N GLU A 209 1.76 16.53 17.45
CA GLU A 209 2.82 15.94 16.63
C GLU A 209 3.86 16.99 16.24
N PHE A 210 5.14 16.63 16.42
CA PHE A 210 6.30 17.47 16.14
C PHE A 210 7.18 16.78 15.10
N HIS A 211 7.43 17.45 13.98
CA HIS A 211 8.28 16.94 12.91
C HIS A 211 9.63 17.65 12.90
N VAL A 212 10.71 16.88 12.95
CA VAL A 212 12.08 17.37 12.76
C VAL A 212 12.50 17.06 11.34
N SER A 213 12.74 18.07 10.51
CA SER A 213 13.16 17.91 9.11
C SER A 213 14.43 18.72 8.83
N VAL A 214 15.10 18.44 7.71
CA VAL A 214 16.26 19.21 7.25
C VAL A 214 15.99 19.72 5.84
N GLU A 215 16.18 21.02 5.66
CA GLU A 215 16.04 21.70 4.38
C GLU A 215 17.19 22.70 4.22
N ASN A 216 17.96 22.60 3.13
CA ASN A 216 19.10 23.48 2.85
C ASN A 216 20.11 23.60 4.01
N GLU A 217 20.46 22.47 4.65
CA GLU A 217 21.35 22.40 5.83
C GLU A 217 20.80 23.06 7.12
N ILE A 218 19.55 23.53 7.10
CA ILE A 218 18.84 24.08 8.26
C ILE A 218 17.88 23.04 8.82
N TRP A 219 17.97 22.77 10.12
CA TRP A 219 17.08 21.83 10.80
C TRP A 219 15.83 22.54 11.30
N LYS A 220 14.65 22.09 10.88
CA LYS A 220 13.36 22.68 11.24
C LYS A 220 12.60 21.76 12.19
N VAL A 221 11.93 22.35 13.18
CA VAL A 221 10.97 21.68 14.04
C VAL A 221 9.60 22.30 13.78
N GLU A 222 8.67 21.51 13.27
CA GLU A 222 7.32 21.95 12.91
C GLU A 222 6.27 21.24 13.76
N ARG A 223 5.33 22.01 14.31
CA ARG A 223 4.10 21.50 14.91
C ARG A 223 2.94 21.78 13.95
N TYR A 224 2.20 20.75 13.56
CA TYR A 224 1.15 20.85 12.54
C TYR A 224 0.22 22.05 12.80
N GLY A 225 0.22 23.02 11.87
CA GLY A 225 -0.70 24.16 11.84
C GLY A 225 -0.37 25.40 12.67
N HIS A 226 0.80 25.50 13.31
CA HIS A 226 1.13 26.64 14.18
C HIS A 226 2.50 27.27 13.92
N ASP A 227 3.57 26.66 14.44
CA ASP A 227 4.88 27.31 14.57
C ASP A 227 6.01 26.41 14.03
N SER A 228 7.00 27.03 13.37
CA SER A 228 8.25 26.40 12.97
C SER A 228 9.43 27.09 13.67
N SER A 229 10.40 26.29 14.13
CA SER A 229 11.67 26.81 14.68
C SER A 229 12.85 26.23 13.93
N GLU A 230 13.86 27.05 13.68
CA GLU A 230 15.05 26.70 12.93
C GLU A 230 16.27 26.52 13.85
N HIS A 231 17.10 25.52 13.55
CA HIS A 231 18.24 25.11 14.35
C HIS A 231 19.43 24.81 13.44
N SER A 232 20.62 25.22 13.89
CA SER A 232 21.87 25.03 13.13
C SER A 232 22.42 23.60 13.18
N THR A 233 21.89 22.73 14.04
CA THR A 233 22.33 21.33 14.16
C THR A 233 21.15 20.39 14.43
N GLN A 234 21.26 19.15 13.93
CA GLN A 234 20.28 18.08 14.17
C GLN A 234 20.04 17.83 15.66
N ARG A 235 21.12 17.84 16.45
CA ARG A 235 21.05 17.57 17.89
C ARG A 235 20.23 18.63 18.62
N ALA A 236 20.36 19.90 18.25
CA ALA A 236 19.58 20.99 18.82
C ALA A 236 18.10 20.89 18.43
N ALA A 237 17.80 20.61 17.16
CA ALA A 237 16.43 20.44 16.68
C ALA A 237 15.69 19.28 17.38
N ILE A 238 16.35 18.13 17.52
CA ILE A 238 15.78 16.97 18.22
C ILE A 238 15.56 17.30 19.70
N ALA A 239 16.50 17.97 20.36
CA ALA A 239 16.35 18.36 21.76
C ALA A 239 15.15 19.29 21.97
N ALA A 240 15.02 20.32 21.12
CA ALA A 240 13.91 21.27 21.16
C ALA A 240 12.55 20.58 20.90
N ALA A 241 12.48 19.70 19.89
CA ALA A 241 11.27 18.94 19.59
C ALA A 241 10.85 18.04 20.75
N ARG A 242 11.81 17.39 21.43
CA ARG A 242 11.53 16.53 22.59
C ARG A 242 11.07 17.33 23.80
N GLU A 243 11.65 18.50 24.05
CA GLU A 243 11.22 19.40 25.12
C GLU A 243 9.78 19.89 24.90
N GLN A 244 9.48 20.37 23.70
CA GLN A 244 8.13 20.82 23.32
C GLN A 244 7.11 19.67 23.39
N ALA A 245 7.49 18.48 22.92
CA ALA A 245 6.64 17.29 23.02
C ALA A 245 6.40 16.88 24.48
N ALA A 246 7.43 16.89 25.32
CA ALA A 246 7.30 16.54 26.73
C ALA A 246 6.36 17.49 27.50
N ALA A 247 6.27 18.76 27.08
CA ALA A 247 5.36 19.76 27.64
C ALA A 247 3.92 19.65 27.09
N ALA A 248 3.72 18.97 25.95
CA ALA A 248 2.44 18.90 25.24
C ALA A 248 1.79 17.50 25.27
N ARG A 249 2.02 16.72 26.34
CA ARG A 249 1.50 15.33 26.45
C ARG A 249 -0.04 15.28 26.39
N PRO A 250 -0.65 14.30 25.70
CA PRO A 250 0.01 13.26 24.92
C PRO A 250 0.56 13.80 23.58
N SER A 251 1.76 13.38 23.18
CA SER A 251 2.45 13.92 22.00
C SER A 251 3.41 12.91 21.36
N ARG A 252 3.95 13.26 20.18
CA ARG A 252 4.95 12.45 19.48
C ARG A 252 5.92 13.33 18.68
N VAL A 253 7.17 12.90 18.60
CA VAL A 253 8.22 13.47 17.76
C VAL A 253 8.56 12.50 16.64
N VAL A 254 8.61 12.99 15.40
CA VAL A 254 9.05 12.24 14.22
C VAL A 254 10.26 12.94 13.62
N VAL A 255 11.38 12.23 13.51
CA VAL A 255 12.62 12.75 12.92
C VAL A 255 12.77 12.24 11.50
N HIS A 256 12.79 13.15 10.53
CA HIS A 256 12.96 12.86 9.13
C HIS A 256 14.43 12.94 8.71
N GLY A 257 14.85 12.06 7.81
CA GLY A 257 16.11 12.19 7.09
C GLY A 257 16.03 13.22 5.95
N ALA A 258 17.18 13.57 5.38
CA ALA A 258 17.26 14.43 4.19
C ALA A 258 16.57 13.82 2.94
N ASP A 259 16.20 12.54 3.01
CA ASP A 259 15.42 11.79 2.04
C ASP A 259 13.90 11.92 2.25
N GLY A 260 13.45 12.65 3.28
CA GLY A 260 12.04 12.86 3.62
C GLY A 260 11.38 11.68 4.33
N PHE A 261 12.14 10.64 4.69
CA PHE A 261 11.62 9.48 5.41
C PHE A 261 11.84 9.59 6.92
N ALA A 262 10.86 9.15 7.71
CA ALA A 262 11.00 9.04 9.15
C ALA A 262 12.10 8.02 9.51
N ARG A 263 13.09 8.47 10.29
CA ARG A 263 14.23 7.67 10.77
C ARG A 263 14.12 7.30 12.23
N ASP A 264 13.47 8.15 13.03
CA ASP A 264 13.29 7.94 14.46
C ASP A 264 11.93 8.50 14.91
N GLU A 265 11.36 7.87 15.92
CA GLU A 265 10.04 8.19 16.45
C GLU A 265 10.03 8.01 17.98
N VAL A 266 9.56 9.04 18.69
CA VAL A 266 9.40 8.99 20.15
C VAL A 266 8.01 9.51 20.52
N SER A 267 7.24 8.68 21.23
CA SER A 267 5.92 9.06 21.77
C SER A 267 6.00 9.39 23.26
N TYR A 268 5.26 10.40 23.69
CA TYR A 268 5.14 10.82 25.08
C TYR A 268 3.67 10.71 25.49
N ASP A 269 3.34 9.65 26.19
CA ASP A 269 1.99 9.44 26.73
C ASP A 269 1.87 10.07 28.13
N VAL A 270 0.63 10.27 28.57
CA VAL A 270 0.32 10.59 29.97
C VAL A 270 0.55 9.33 30.82
N ASP A 271 1.18 9.47 31.99
CA ASP A 271 1.35 8.36 32.93
C ASP A 271 -0.03 7.94 33.47
N VAL A 272 -0.55 6.84 32.94
CA VAL A 272 -1.83 6.25 33.35
C VAL A 272 -1.57 5.34 34.55
N THR A 273 -2.23 5.62 35.68
CA THR A 273 -2.19 4.70 36.83
C THR A 273 -2.94 3.40 36.49
N PRO A 274 -2.70 2.28 37.23
CA PRO A 274 -3.33 0.99 36.92
C PRO A 274 -4.87 1.00 36.89
N ASP A 275 -5.52 2.04 37.43
CA ASP A 275 -6.97 2.23 37.43
C ASP A 275 -7.51 3.08 36.27
N GLY A 276 -6.64 3.57 35.38
CA GLY A 276 -7.03 4.37 34.23
C GLY A 276 -7.16 5.88 34.50
N SER A 277 -6.87 6.37 35.70
CA SER A 277 -6.85 7.81 35.99
C SER A 277 -5.50 8.45 35.66
N ALA A 278 -5.55 9.66 35.09
CA ALA A 278 -4.38 10.50 34.89
C ALA A 278 -3.91 11.05 36.24
N ARG A 279 -2.63 10.89 36.59
CA ARG A 279 -2.06 11.62 37.73
C ARG A 279 -1.97 13.10 37.37
N THR A 280 -2.62 13.94 38.18
CA THR A 280 -2.42 15.39 38.21
C THR A 280 -1.00 15.74 38.62
#